data_AF-A0A836XD04-F1
#
_entry.id   AF-A0A836XD04-F1
#
_cell.length_a   1.000
_cell.length_b   1.000
_cell.length_c   1.000
_cell.angle_alpha   90.00
_cell.angle_beta   90.00
_cell.angle_gamma   90.00
#
_symmetry.space_group_name_H-M   'P 1'
#
loop_
_entity.id
_entity.type
_entity.pdbx_description
1 polymer ?
#
loop_
_entity_poly.entity_id
_entity_poly.type
_entity_poly.pdbx_seq_one_letter_code
_entity_poly.pdbx_strand_id
1 'polypeptide(L)' 'MGSAPVGGDGNLSLIPDPENEWESQMVEYPSILEEAGGRRLFYCGNVYGKTGIGTATTA' A
#
# COMPACT_ATOMS: atom_id res chain seq x y z
N MET A 1 19.28 -15.11 13.27
CA MET A 1 18.18 -14.23 13.72
C MET A 1 17.24 -14.09 12.54
N GLY A 2 16.09 -14.76 12.59
CA GLY A 2 15.11 -14.70 11.49
C GLY A 2 14.34 -13.39 11.59
N SER A 3 14.42 -12.56 10.56
CA SER A 3 13.65 -11.34 10.43
C SER A 3 12.17 -11.72 10.40
N ALA A 4 11.39 -11.32 11.40
CA ALA A 4 9.95 -11.45 11.37
C ALA A 4 9.42 -10.65 10.15
N PRO A 5 8.37 -11.13 9.46
CA PRO A 5 7.71 -10.31 8.46
C PRO A 5 7.23 -9.05 9.17
N VAL A 6 7.62 -7.88 8.66
CA VAL A 6 7.11 -6.58 9.12
C VAL A 6 5.63 -6.59 8.76
N GLY A 7 4.80 -7.03 9.71
CA GLY A 7 3.37 -7.01 9.55
C GLY A 7 2.95 -5.55 9.36
N GLY A 8 2.24 -5.28 8.26
CA GLY A 8 1.46 -4.05 8.13
C GLY A 8 0.51 -3.89 9.33
N ASP A 9 -0.13 -2.73 9.43
CA ASP A 9 -1.00 -2.28 10.54
C ASP A 9 -2.19 -3.20 10.93
N GLY A 10 -2.29 -4.40 10.35
CA GLY A 10 -3.38 -5.35 10.54
C GLY A 10 -4.36 -5.37 9.37
N ASN A 11 -4.22 -4.46 8.39
CA ASN A 11 -4.98 -4.50 7.16
C ASN A 11 -4.32 -5.45 6.14
N LEU A 12 -4.69 -6.73 6.19
CA LEU A 12 -4.09 -7.83 5.40
C LEU A 12 -4.20 -7.71 3.87
N SER A 13 -4.92 -6.72 3.34
CA SER A 13 -5.20 -6.66 1.90
C SER A 13 -4.03 -6.11 1.08
N LEU A 14 -3.20 -5.25 1.67
CA LEU A 14 -2.00 -4.67 1.04
C LEU A 14 -0.91 -4.54 2.09
N ILE A 15 0.20 -5.25 1.89
CA ILE A 15 1.37 -5.19 2.76
C ILE A 15 2.54 -4.50 2.03
N PRO A 16 3.44 -3.83 2.76
CA PRO A 16 4.71 -3.36 2.21
C PRO A 16 5.48 -4.49 1.50
N ASP A 17 5.97 -4.22 0.30
CA ASP A 17 6.91 -5.10 -0.39
C ASP A 17 8.35 -4.64 -0.11
N PRO A 18 9.14 -5.37 0.70
CA PRO A 18 10.50 -4.97 1.05
C PRO A 18 11.45 -4.91 -0.16
N GLU A 19 11.11 -5.53 -1.30
CA GLU A 19 11.91 -5.45 -2.53
C GLU A 19 11.56 -4.18 -3.35
N ASN A 20 10.48 -3.48 -3.00
CA ASN A 20 10.01 -2.29 -3.69
C ASN A 20 10.34 -1.02 -2.90
N GLU A 21 11.42 -0.33 -3.29
CA GLU A 21 12.02 0.77 -2.50
C GLU A 21 11.01 1.83 -2.03
N TRP A 22 10.03 2.21 -2.85
CA TRP A 22 9.10 3.29 -2.52
C TRP A 22 8.00 2.92 -1.52
N GLU A 23 7.67 1.63 -1.38
CA GLU A 23 6.66 1.12 -0.43
C GLU A 23 7.22 0.09 0.56
N SER A 24 8.53 -0.09 0.60
CA SER A 24 9.24 -1.13 1.36
C SER A 24 9.04 -1.17 2.86
N GLN A 25 8.49 -0.11 3.45
CA GLN A 25 8.28 0.00 4.90
C GLN A 25 6.82 0.25 5.26
N MET A 26 6.06 0.92 4.40
CA MET A 26 4.69 1.37 4.67
C MET A 26 3.83 1.37 3.41
N VAL A 27 2.60 0.90 3.59
CA VAL A 27 1.47 1.02 2.65
C VAL A 27 0.28 1.48 3.48
N GLU A 28 -0.09 2.75 3.36
CA GLU A 28 -0.98 3.40 4.34
C GLU A 28 -1.88 4.47 3.72
N TYR A 29 -2.80 4.97 4.54
CA TYR A 29 -3.69 6.10 4.20
C TYR A 29 -4.52 5.87 2.93
N PRO A 30 -5.33 4.79 2.88
CA PRO A 30 -6.10 4.48 1.70
C PRO A 30 -7.17 5.53 1.41
N SER A 31 -7.38 5.83 0.12
CA SER A 31 -8.49 6.61 -0.39
C SER A 31 -9.15 5.85 -1.53
N ILE A 32 -10.48 5.63 -1.44
CA ILE A 32 -11.24 4.91 -2.46
C ILE A 32 -12.03 5.90 -3.31
N LEU A 33 -11.94 5.75 -4.63
CA LEU A 33 -12.75 6.42 -5.63
C LEU A 33 -13.63 5.40 -6.34
N GLU A 34 -14.92 5.73 -6.50
CA GLU A 34 -15.84 5.01 -7.37
C GLU A 34 -15.65 5.49 -8.82
N GLU A 35 -15.36 4.56 -9.73
CA GLU A 35 -15.24 4.78 -11.17
C GLU A 35 -16.35 4.01 -11.91
N ALA A 36 -16.66 4.40 -13.15
CA ALA A 36 -17.74 3.76 -13.92
C ALA A 36 -17.57 2.24 -14.13
N GLY A 37 -16.33 1.74 -14.00
CA GLY A 37 -15.97 0.32 -14.16
C GLY A 37 -15.57 -0.39 -12.86
N GLY A 38 -15.75 0.23 -11.69
CA GLY A 38 -15.39 -0.39 -10.41
C GLY A 38 -14.81 0.61 -9.42
N ARG A 39 -14.06 0.10 -8.44
CA ARG A 39 -13.42 0.92 -7.41
C ARG A 39 -11.92 1.01 -7.65
N ARG A 40 -11.39 2.20 -7.46
CA ARG A 40 -9.96 2.47 -7.43
C ARG A 40 -9.54 2.87 -6.03
N LEU A 41 -8.56 2.17 -5.49
CA LEU A 41 -7.86 2.54 -4.28
C LEU A 41 -6.60 3.34 -4.67
N PHE A 42 -6.35 4.43 -3.97
CA PHE A 42 -5.04 5.09 -3.88
C PHE A 42 -4.48 4.89 -2.48
N TYR A 43 -3.17 4.74 -2.37
CA TYR A 43 -2.49 4.58 -1.08
C TYR A 43 -1.10 5.22 -1.12
N CYS A 44 -0.61 5.62 0.05
CA CYS A 44 0.72 6.18 0.22
C CYS A 44 1.76 5.07 0.45
N GLY A 45 2.92 5.18 -0.20
CA GLY A 45 4.12 4.47 0.21
C GLY A 45 4.80 5.14 1.41
N ASN A 46 6.11 4.90 1.55
CA ASN A 46 6.92 5.38 2.67
C ASN A 46 6.82 6.92 2.88
N VAL A 47 7.03 7.33 4.13
CA VAL A 47 7.15 8.75 4.52
C VAL A 47 5.92 9.56 4.07
N TYR A 48 4.73 9.07 4.39
CA TYR A 48 3.45 9.73 4.06
C TYR A 48 3.30 10.00 2.54
N GLY A 49 3.76 9.06 1.71
CA GLY A 49 3.66 9.16 0.25
C GLY A 49 4.75 9.99 -0.42
N LYS A 50 5.77 10.46 0.33
CA LYS A 50 6.90 11.21 -0.25
C LYS A 50 7.68 10.38 -1.27
N THR A 51 7.73 9.07 -1.10
CA THR A 51 8.45 8.15 -2.00
C THR A 51 7.58 7.66 -3.15
N GLY A 52 6.26 7.73 -3.04
CA GLY A 52 5.34 7.32 -4.10
C GLY A 52 3.91 7.13 -3.63
N ILE A 53 3.00 7.09 -4.60
CA ILE A 53 1.57 6.81 -4.43
C ILE A 53 1.23 5.61 -5.32
N GLY A 54 0.65 4.58 -4.74
CA GLY A 54 0.20 3.39 -5.45
C GLY A 54 -1.28 3.44 -5.78
N THR A 55 -1.70 2.54 -6.69
CA THR A 55 -3.11 2.35 -6.98
C THR A 55 -3.44 0.87 -7.20
N ALA A 56 -4.62 0.46 -6.75
CA ALA A 56 -5.19 -0.86 -7.01
C ALA A 56 -6.63 -0.70 -7.53
N THR A 57 -7.04 -1.59 -8.41
CA THR A 57 -8.40 -1.59 -8.98
C THR A 57 -9.10 -2.89 -8.64
N THR A 58 -10.41 -2.82 -8.41
CA THR A 58 -11.24 -4.03 -8.42
C THR A 58 -11.31 -4.55 -9.86
N ALA A 59 -10.86 -5.77 -10.11
CA ALA A 59 -11.13 -6.50 -11.35
C ALA A 59 -12.51 -7.17 -11.29
#